data_AF-A0A963XMI7-F1
#
_entry.id   AF-A0A963XMI7-F1
#
_cell.length_a   1.000
_cell.length_b   1.000
_cell.length_c   1.000
_cell.angle_alpha   90.00
_cell.angle_beta   90.00
_cell.angle_gamma   90.00
#
_symmetry.space_group_name_H-M   'P 1'
#
loop_
_entity.id
_entity.type
_entity.pdbx_description
1 polymer ?
#
loop_
_entity_poly.entity_id
_entity_poly.type
_entity_poly.pdbx_seq_one_letter_code
_entity_poly.pdbx_strand_id
1 'polypeptide(L)'
;AVTIHPDFDDTPLFDETGSGTTDGDGGAWHSHWVVLGPDEACGPGALKVIDIPEGASPALPLTWPGLPILIDSPGWSPVFAGPKLSVTVPFADIGAVEAARFDGVTAALRVNVNVHAPLLCVTDVFDVASGDLSLPGRVGE
;
A
#
# COMPACT_ATOMS: atom_id res chain seq x y z
N ALA A 1 -0.48 3.17 -0.65
CA ALA A 1 -1.80 2.93 -0.03
C ALA A 1 -1.80 3.59 1.34
N VAL A 2 -2.94 4.15 1.76
CA VAL A 2 -3.17 4.56 3.15
C VAL A 2 -4.22 3.60 3.69
N THR A 3 -3.89 2.87 4.75
CA THR A 3 -4.64 1.69 5.20
C THR A 3 -4.86 1.72 6.70
N ILE A 4 -5.86 0.96 7.13
CA ILE A 4 -6.16 0.62 8.51
C ILE A 4 -6.72 -0.81 8.50
N HIS A 5 -6.13 -1.70 9.27
CA HIS A 5 -6.52 -3.12 9.37
C HIS A 5 -6.20 -3.66 10.78
N PRO A 6 -7.14 -3.54 11.73
CA PRO A 6 -6.87 -3.90 13.13
C PRO A 6 -6.61 -5.40 13.36
N ASP A 7 -6.79 -6.22 12.34
CA ASP A 7 -6.64 -7.67 12.33
C ASP A 7 -5.24 -8.15 11.91
N PHE A 8 -4.35 -7.24 11.50
CA PHE A 8 -3.05 -7.58 10.96
C PHE A 8 -1.99 -6.51 11.25
N ASP A 9 -0.76 -6.92 11.51
CA ASP A 9 0.39 -6.03 11.76
C ASP A 9 1.45 -6.27 10.69
N ASP A 10 1.62 -5.27 9.82
CA ASP A 10 2.59 -5.24 8.74
C ASP A 10 3.55 -4.07 8.83
N THR A 11 3.70 -3.47 10.02
CA THR A 11 4.69 -2.43 10.30
C THR A 11 5.61 -2.87 11.43
N PRO A 12 6.24 -4.06 11.38
CA PRO A 12 6.90 -4.69 12.52
C PRO A 12 8.13 -3.93 13.06
N LEU A 13 8.53 -2.85 12.39
CA LEU A 13 9.65 -1.98 12.77
C LEU A 13 9.21 -0.69 13.48
N PHE A 14 7.91 -0.37 13.49
CA PHE A 14 7.40 0.93 13.91
C PHE A 14 6.20 0.78 14.85
N ASP A 15 6.27 1.46 16.00
CA ASP A 15 5.15 1.62 16.95
C ASP A 15 4.28 2.78 16.48
N GLU A 16 3.27 2.48 15.68
CA GLU A 16 2.39 3.48 15.07
C GLU A 16 1.36 4.04 16.05
N THR A 17 1.06 3.26 17.10
CA THR A 17 0.09 3.62 18.13
C THR A 17 0.71 4.41 19.30
N GLY A 18 2.04 4.43 19.40
CA GLY A 18 2.78 5.06 20.50
C GLY A 18 2.63 4.30 21.81
N SER A 19 2.40 2.99 21.74
CA SER A 19 2.14 2.10 22.87
C SER A 19 3.43 1.69 23.62
N GLY A 20 4.59 1.90 22.99
CA GLY A 20 5.89 1.43 23.44
C GLY A 20 6.24 0.01 22.94
N THR A 21 5.39 -0.62 22.13
CA THR A 21 5.63 -1.89 21.47
C THR A 21 5.29 -1.80 19.98
N THR A 22 5.89 -2.67 19.17
CA THR A 22 5.66 -2.73 17.71
C THR A 22 4.77 -3.91 17.33
N ASP A 23 4.03 -4.46 18.29
CA ASP A 23 3.12 -5.59 18.11
C ASP A 23 1.67 -5.11 18.34
N GLY A 24 0.94 -4.91 17.24
CA GLY A 24 -0.49 -4.53 17.29
C GLY A 24 -0.82 -3.15 16.70
N ASP A 25 -0.04 -2.70 15.72
CA ASP A 25 -0.17 -1.35 15.18
C ASP A 25 -1.21 -1.17 14.06
N GLY A 26 -1.78 -2.25 13.54
CA GLY A 26 -2.75 -2.22 12.43
C GLY A 26 -4.05 -1.43 12.68
N GLY A 27 -4.33 -1.05 13.93
CA GLY A 27 -5.48 -0.22 14.31
C GLY A 27 -5.29 1.28 14.05
N ALA A 28 -4.09 1.73 13.71
CA ALA A 28 -3.81 3.10 13.29
C ALA A 28 -3.83 3.23 11.77
N TRP A 29 -4.05 4.45 11.27
CA TRP A 29 -3.84 4.72 9.84
C TRP A 29 -2.35 4.81 9.56
N HIS A 30 -1.90 4.06 8.57
CA HIS A 30 -0.51 4.06 8.11
C HIS A 30 -0.42 4.00 6.58
N SER A 31 0.80 3.95 6.06
CA SER A 31 1.04 3.90 4.62
C SER A 31 1.87 2.70 4.19
N HIS A 32 1.51 2.16 3.02
CA HIS A 32 2.31 1.15 2.32
C HIS A 32 2.60 1.56 0.89
N TRP A 33 3.71 1.08 0.33
CA TRP A 33 3.94 1.10 -1.11
C TRP A 33 3.77 -0.30 -1.67
N VAL A 34 2.89 -0.45 -2.63
CA VAL A 34 2.58 -1.75 -3.23
C VAL A 34 2.71 -1.68 -4.73
N VAL A 35 3.08 -2.80 -5.35
CA VAL A 35 3.02 -2.96 -6.80
C VAL A 35 1.74 -3.70 -7.14
N LEU A 36 0.83 -3.03 -7.85
CA LEU A 36 -0.41 -3.63 -8.34
C LEU A 36 -0.21 -4.24 -9.74
N GLY A 37 -0.74 -5.43 -9.95
CA GLY A 37 -0.79 -6.09 -11.26
C GLY A 37 -2.14 -6.77 -11.50
N PRO A 38 -2.53 -6.98 -12.77
CA PRO A 38 -3.76 -7.68 -13.09
C PRO A 38 -3.68 -9.16 -12.72
N ASP A 39 -4.74 -9.70 -12.13
CA ASP A 39 -4.86 -11.12 -11.82
C ASP A 39 -6.32 -11.57 -11.75
N GLU A 40 -6.66 -12.51 -12.62
CA GLU A 40 -8.01 -13.07 -12.75
C GLU A 40 -8.46 -13.87 -11.52
N ALA A 41 -7.53 -14.32 -10.66
CA ALA A 41 -7.86 -14.96 -9.39
C ALA A 41 -8.56 -14.01 -8.41
N CYS A 42 -8.37 -12.69 -8.58
CA CYS A 42 -9.10 -11.66 -7.84
C CYS A 42 -10.42 -11.26 -8.52
N GLY A 43 -10.73 -11.82 -9.69
CA GLY A 43 -11.90 -11.52 -10.52
C GLY A 43 -11.52 -10.96 -11.90
N PRO A 44 -12.46 -10.93 -12.85
CA PRO A 44 -12.18 -10.48 -14.22
C PRO A 44 -11.61 -9.07 -14.29
N GLY A 45 -10.39 -8.92 -14.80
CA GLY A 45 -9.69 -7.63 -14.89
C GLY A 45 -9.33 -6.98 -13.55
N ALA A 46 -9.43 -7.72 -12.44
CA ALA A 46 -9.11 -7.21 -11.11
C ALA A 46 -7.59 -7.05 -10.91
N LEU A 47 -7.23 -6.20 -9.95
CA LEU A 47 -5.85 -5.98 -9.54
C LEU A 47 -5.57 -6.67 -8.20
N LYS A 48 -4.32 -7.03 -7.99
CA LYS A 48 -3.77 -7.52 -6.71
C LYS A 48 -2.44 -6.86 -6.43
N VAL A 49 -1.99 -6.95 -5.18
CA VAL A 49 -0.55 -6.78 -4.91
C VAL A 49 0.19 -8.00 -5.45
N ILE A 50 1.25 -7.76 -6.22
CA ILE A 50 2.04 -8.82 -6.85
C ILE A 50 2.65 -9.73 -5.78
N ASP A 51 2.45 -11.04 -5.91
CA ASP A 51 3.07 -12.03 -5.02
C ASP A 51 4.57 -12.21 -5.34
N ILE A 52 5.34 -12.55 -4.31
CA ILE A 52 6.73 -13.02 -4.44
C ILE A 52 6.67 -14.55 -4.55
N PRO A 53 7.10 -15.15 -5.68
CA PRO A 53 7.08 -16.61 -5.84
C PRO A 53 7.95 -17.32 -4.81
N GLU A 54 7.56 -18.53 -4.41
CA GLU A 54 8.37 -19.36 -3.51
C GLU A 54 9.79 -19.57 -4.07
N GLY A 55 10.79 -19.34 -3.23
CA GLY A 55 12.21 -19.43 -3.61
C GLY A 55 12.75 -18.21 -4.38
N ALA A 56 11.91 -17.22 -4.71
CA ALA A 56 12.40 -15.95 -5.25
C ALA A 56 13.05 -15.09 -4.15
N SER A 57 14.00 -14.25 -4.55
CA SER A 57 14.65 -13.28 -3.65
C SER A 57 14.83 -11.95 -4.38
N PRO A 58 13.73 -11.22 -4.65
CA PRO A 58 13.82 -9.90 -5.26
C PRO A 58 14.54 -8.92 -4.33
N ALA A 59 15.01 -7.80 -4.89
CA ALA A 59 15.44 -6.68 -4.07
C ALA A 59 14.21 -6.07 -3.38
N LEU A 60 14.22 -6.04 -2.05
CA LEU A 60 13.13 -5.54 -1.23
C LEU A 60 13.63 -4.36 -0.37
N PRO A 61 12.73 -3.42 0.00
CA PRO A 61 13.09 -2.33 0.89
C PRO A 61 13.47 -2.86 2.27
N LEU A 62 14.25 -2.07 3.02
CA LEU A 62 14.62 -2.40 4.41
C LEU A 62 13.40 -2.49 5.34
N THR A 63 12.31 -1.85 4.95
CA THR A 63 11.02 -1.78 5.66
C THR A 63 10.01 -2.82 5.14
N TRP A 64 10.46 -3.85 4.42
CA TRP A 64 9.61 -4.98 4.03
C TRP A 64 9.18 -5.81 5.26
N PRO A 65 7.89 -6.11 5.45
CA PRO A 65 7.36 -6.78 6.64
C PRO A 65 7.48 -8.31 6.64
N GLY A 66 8.17 -8.92 5.67
CA GLY A 66 8.32 -10.38 5.60
C GLY A 66 7.18 -11.11 4.88
N LEU A 67 6.30 -10.39 4.17
CA LEU A 67 5.16 -10.97 3.46
C LEU A 67 5.50 -11.40 2.03
N PRO A 68 4.91 -12.49 1.50
CA PRO A 68 5.18 -12.99 0.15
C PRO A 68 4.49 -12.15 -0.94
N ILE A 69 4.54 -10.82 -0.82
CA ILE A 69 4.02 -9.83 -1.76
C ILE A 69 4.97 -8.64 -1.86
N LEU A 70 4.92 -7.92 -2.98
CA LEU A 70 5.66 -6.68 -3.20
C LEU A 70 5.00 -5.52 -2.44
N ILE A 71 5.35 -5.42 -1.16
CA ILE A 71 4.90 -4.38 -0.23
C ILE A 71 6.10 -3.73 0.48
N ASP A 72 6.00 -2.44 0.71
CA ASP A 72 6.84 -1.67 1.63
C ASP A 72 5.95 -1.11 2.73
N SER A 73 6.41 -1.18 3.98
CA SER A 73 5.69 -0.69 5.15
C SER A 73 6.54 0.32 5.92
N PRO A 74 6.75 1.51 5.37
CA PRO A 74 7.52 2.52 6.04
C PRO A 74 6.71 3.14 7.18
N GLY A 75 7.35 3.51 8.29
CA GLY A 75 6.72 4.14 9.46
C GLY A 75 6.30 5.60 9.24
N TRP A 76 5.74 5.92 8.07
CA TRP A 76 5.19 7.24 7.76
C TRP A 76 3.68 7.24 7.95
N SER A 77 3.23 7.92 9.00
CA SER A 77 1.81 8.10 9.25
C SER A 77 1.23 9.18 8.31
N PRO A 78 0.09 8.92 7.65
CA PRO A 78 -0.66 9.94 6.92
C PRO A 78 -1.20 11.03 7.87
N VAL A 79 -1.32 12.26 7.36
CA VAL A 79 -1.89 13.38 8.12
C VAL A 79 -3.26 13.75 7.57
N PHE A 80 -4.28 13.66 8.42
CA PHE A 80 -5.65 14.08 8.12
C PHE A 80 -5.92 15.48 8.69
N ALA A 81 -6.35 16.41 7.84
CA ALA A 81 -6.70 17.78 8.20
C ALA A 81 -8.01 18.20 7.52
N GLY A 82 -9.14 17.97 8.20
CA GLY A 82 -10.48 18.15 7.62
C GLY A 82 -10.66 17.24 6.40
N PRO A 83 -10.97 17.77 5.20
CA PRO A 83 -11.10 16.96 3.98
C PRO A 83 -9.74 16.67 3.31
N LYS A 84 -8.62 17.16 3.85
CA LYS A 84 -7.29 16.98 3.25
C LYS A 84 -6.58 15.78 3.87
N LEU A 85 -6.15 14.85 3.01
CA LEU A 85 -5.20 13.79 3.32
C LEU A 85 -3.82 14.20 2.78
N SER A 86 -2.80 14.18 3.63
CA SER A 86 -1.41 14.38 3.23
C SER A 86 -0.62 13.09 3.45
N VAL A 87 0.09 12.65 2.42
CA VAL A 87 0.86 11.41 2.41
C VAL A 87 2.30 11.74 2.07
N THR A 88 3.23 11.23 2.89
CA THR A 88 4.66 11.39 2.65
C THR A 88 5.19 10.14 1.95
N VAL A 89 5.79 10.31 0.78
CA VAL A 89 6.42 9.22 0.03
C VAL A 89 7.93 9.43 0.01
N PRO A 90 8.73 8.61 0.72
CA PRO A 90 10.17 8.76 0.71
C PRO A 90 10.77 8.25 -0.60
N PHE A 91 11.75 8.96 -1.14
CA PHE A 91 12.53 8.51 -2.29
C PHE A 91 14.02 8.74 -2.02
N ALA A 92 14.85 7.78 -2.40
CA ALA A 92 16.31 7.93 -2.33
C ALA A 92 16.85 8.94 -3.37
N ASP A 93 16.17 9.01 -4.52
CA ASP A 93 16.46 9.95 -5.60
C ASP A 93 15.14 10.55 -6.11
N ILE A 94 14.99 11.86 -5.94
CA ILE A 94 13.79 12.59 -6.39
C ILE A 94 13.65 12.58 -7.91
N GLY A 95 14.77 12.48 -8.65
CA GLY A 95 14.77 12.46 -10.11
C GLY A 95 14.00 11.27 -10.70
N ALA A 96 13.86 10.19 -9.94
CA ALA A 96 13.07 9.02 -10.34
C ALA A 96 11.56 9.31 -10.41
N VAL A 97 11.08 10.37 -9.75
CA VAL A 97 9.64 10.66 -9.62
C VAL A 97 9.21 12.04 -10.10
N GLU A 98 10.13 12.89 -10.56
CA GLU A 98 9.78 14.22 -11.10
C GLU A 98 8.78 14.15 -12.26
N ALA A 99 8.87 13.10 -13.09
CA ALA A 99 7.93 12.86 -14.19
C ALA A 99 6.73 11.98 -13.81
N ALA A 100 6.63 11.53 -12.56
CA ALA A 100 5.58 10.64 -12.12
C ALA A 100 4.23 11.35 -12.12
N ARG A 101 3.22 10.58 -12.53
CA ARG A 101 1.82 10.98 -12.50
C ARG A 101 1.08 10.11 -11.52
N PHE A 102 0.08 10.69 -10.87
CA PHE A 102 -0.71 9.96 -9.89
C PHE A 102 -2.18 10.33 -9.94
N ASP A 103 -2.98 9.49 -9.29
CA ASP A 103 -4.38 9.69 -9.05
C ASP A 103 -4.72 9.23 -7.63
N GLY A 104 -5.81 9.72 -7.08
CA GLY A 104 -6.35 9.26 -5.82
C GLY A 104 -7.41 8.21 -6.06
N VAL A 105 -7.29 7.04 -5.45
CA VAL A 105 -8.28 5.96 -5.55
C VAL A 105 -8.70 5.53 -4.16
N THR A 106 -10.02 5.49 -3.92
CA THR A 106 -10.60 4.88 -2.73
C THR A 106 -11.07 3.49 -3.10
N ALA A 107 -10.50 2.45 -2.48
CA ALA A 107 -10.77 1.06 -2.84
C ALA A 107 -10.88 0.17 -1.59
N ALA A 108 -11.60 -0.94 -1.71
CA ALA A 108 -11.56 -2.03 -0.73
C ALA A 108 -10.46 -3.02 -1.12
N LEU A 109 -9.65 -3.38 -0.13
CA LEU A 109 -8.64 -4.42 -0.24
C LEU A 109 -9.09 -5.62 0.60
N ARG A 110 -8.90 -6.83 0.07
CA ARG A 110 -9.17 -8.09 0.78
C ARG A 110 -7.89 -8.88 0.95
N VAL A 111 -7.52 -9.12 2.19
CA VAL A 111 -6.43 -10.03 2.57
C VAL A 111 -6.99 -11.46 2.66
N ASN A 112 -6.34 -12.40 1.98
CA ASN A 112 -6.70 -13.82 2.05
C ASN A 112 -5.92 -14.50 3.19
N VAL A 113 -6.65 -14.92 4.23
CA VAL A 113 -6.11 -15.57 5.44
C VAL A 113 -5.34 -16.87 5.20
N ASN A 114 -5.52 -17.50 4.04
CA ASN A 114 -4.90 -18.81 3.75
C ASN A 114 -3.47 -18.70 3.23
N VAL A 115 -2.89 -17.49 3.16
CA VAL A 115 -1.53 -17.15 2.68
C VAL A 115 -1.20 -17.63 1.26
N HIS A 116 -2.13 -18.32 0.60
CA HIS A 116 -2.04 -18.72 -0.79
C HIS A 116 -2.31 -17.53 -1.72
N ALA A 117 -1.64 -17.55 -2.88
CA ALA A 117 -1.83 -16.56 -3.94
C ALA A 117 -3.30 -16.57 -4.46
N PRO A 118 -3.94 -15.40 -4.61
CA PRO A 118 -3.45 -14.05 -4.30
C PRO A 118 -3.58 -13.70 -2.81
N LEU A 119 -2.55 -13.10 -2.20
CA LEU A 119 -2.63 -12.70 -0.80
C LEU A 119 -3.50 -11.46 -0.59
N LEU A 120 -3.46 -10.48 -1.50
CA LEU A 120 -4.14 -9.20 -1.36
C LEU A 120 -4.77 -8.73 -2.67
N CYS A 121 -6.10 -8.75 -2.73
CA CYS A 121 -6.89 -8.35 -3.90
C CYS A 121 -7.51 -6.96 -3.70
N VAL A 122 -7.62 -6.18 -4.78
CA VAL A 122 -8.56 -5.06 -4.88
C VAL A 122 -9.93 -5.63 -5.22
N THR A 123 -10.92 -5.48 -4.34
CA THR A 123 -12.26 -6.06 -4.56
C THR A 123 -13.29 -5.05 -5.03
N ASP A 124 -13.12 -3.78 -4.65
CA ASP A 124 -14.06 -2.72 -4.99
C ASP A 124 -13.31 -1.42 -5.19
N VAL A 125 -13.75 -0.61 -6.16
CA VAL A 125 -13.30 0.77 -6.35
C VAL A 125 -14.49 1.67 -6.10
N PHE A 126 -14.40 2.49 -5.06
CA PHE A 126 -15.49 3.37 -4.63
C PHE A 126 -15.43 4.71 -5.34
N ASP A 127 -14.23 5.27 -5.48
CA ASP A 127 -14.03 6.59 -6.07
C ASP A 127 -12.64 6.68 -6.70
N VAL A 128 -12.55 7.48 -7.76
CA VAL A 128 -11.30 7.84 -8.45
C VAL A 128 -11.33 9.35 -8.59
N ALA A 129 -10.31 10.05 -8.08
CA ALA A 129 -10.31 11.50 -8.01
C ALA A 129 -10.44 12.18 -9.39
N SER A 130 -9.87 11.58 -10.44
CA SER A 130 -10.09 12.01 -11.84
C SER A 130 -11.40 11.55 -12.47
N GLY A 131 -12.05 10.54 -11.89
CA GLY A 131 -13.24 9.86 -12.42
C GLY A 131 -12.95 8.78 -13.47
N ASP A 132 -11.76 8.77 -14.09
CA ASP A 132 -11.42 7.86 -15.20
C ASP A 132 -10.03 7.22 -15.09
N LEU A 133 -9.32 7.47 -13.98
CA LEU A 133 -7.95 7.01 -13.73
C LEU A 133 -6.94 7.55 -14.76
N SER A 134 -7.18 8.77 -15.28
CA SER A 134 -6.29 9.44 -16.24
C SER A 134 -4.93 9.88 -15.66
N LEU A 135 -4.73 9.74 -14.34
CA LEU A 135 -3.52 10.16 -13.62
C LEU A 135 -3.18 11.65 -13.82
N PRO A 136 -4.10 12.58 -13.51
CA PRO A 136 -3.88 14.00 -13.79
C PRO A 136 -2.85 14.65 -12.84
N GLY A 137 -2.60 14.07 -11.66
CA GLY A 137 -1.69 14.60 -10.66
C GLY A 137 -0.23 14.54 -11.08
N ARG A 138 0.58 15.49 -10.61
CA ARG A 138 2.02 15.59 -10.86
C ARG A 138 2.79 15.82 -9.57
N VAL A 139 3.97 15.24 -9.47
CA VAL A 139 4.85 15.45 -8.32
C VAL A 139 5.47 16.85 -8.42
N GLY A 140 5.35 17.65 -7.34
CA GLY A 140 5.99 18.96 -7.24
C GLY A 140 5.18 20.17 -7.76
N GLU A 141 3.91 19.98 -8.09
CA GLU A 141 2.96 21.07 -8.43
C GLU A 141 2.06 21.48 -7.24
#